data_AF-A0A1V8YMG1-F1
#
_entry.id   AF-A0A1V8YMG1-F1
#
_cell.length_a   1.000
_cell.length_b   1.000
_cell.length_c   1.000
_cell.angle_alpha   90.00
_cell.angle_beta   90.00
_cell.angle_gamma   90.00
#
_symmetry.space_group_name_H-M   'P 1'
#
loop_
_entity.id
_entity.type
_entity.pdbx_description
1 polymer ?
#
loop_
_entity_poly.entity_id
_entity_poly.type
_entity_poly.pdbx_seq_one_letter_code
_entity_poly.pdbx_strand_id
1 'polypeptide(L)' 'MSEMQRLLYFMRSGKRKQITLKEYERLIHKKDWTNGSKAKLINQIQKSGVLRYERCKNEYIIRLIR' A
#
# COMPACT_ATOMS: atom_id res chain seq x y z
N MET A 1 12.57 1.47 -8.83
CA MET A 1 11.82 0.69 -7.83
C MET A 1 10.32 0.83 -8.12
N SER A 2 9.56 -0.26 -8.22
CA SER A 2 8.11 -0.19 -8.44
C SER A 2 7.39 0.34 -7.19
N GLU A 3 6.18 0.89 -7.34
CA GLU A 3 5.38 1.39 -6.21
C GLU A 3 5.09 0.28 -5.18
N MET A 4 4.81 -0.93 -5.66
CA MET A 4 4.69 -2.13 -4.83
C MET A 4 5.99 -2.45 -4.06
N GLN A 5 7.15 -2.40 -4.72
CA GLN A 5 8.44 -2.61 -4.04
C GLN A 5 8.72 -1.53 -2.99
N ARG A 6 8.37 -0.27 -3.28
CA ARG A 6 8.51 0.85 -2.32
C ARG A 6 7.60 0.65 -1.10
N LEU A 7 6.35 0.22 -1.31
CA LEU A 7 5.43 -0.14 -0.24
C LEU A 7 5.98 -1.28 0.63
N LEU A 8 6.46 -2.36 0.00
CA LEU A 8 7.08 -3.49 0.71
C LEU A 8 8.32 -3.08 1.49
N TYR A 9 9.19 -2.27 0.90
CA TYR A 9 10.37 -1.73 1.58
C TYR A 9 9.98 -0.91 2.79
N PHE A 10 8.99 -0.02 2.65
CA PHE A 10 8.50 0.79 3.76
C PHE A 10 7.96 -0.08 4.91
N MET A 11 7.11 -1.06 4.59
CA MET A 11 6.55 -1.97 5.59
C MET A 11 7.63 -2.79 6.30
N ARG A 12 8.59 -3.34 5.55
CA ARG A 12 9.69 -4.15 6.10
C ARG A 12 10.67 -3.32 6.92
N SER A 13 11.10 -2.17 6.40
CA SER A 13 12.03 -1.26 7.11
C SER A 13 11.42 -0.75 8.41
N GLY A 14 10.11 -0.50 8.44
CA GLY A 14 9.41 -0.07 9.65
C GLY A 14 8.94 -1.21 10.56
N LYS A 15 9.27 -2.49 10.26
CA LYS A 15 8.72 -3.68 10.95
C LYS A 15 7.17 -3.65 11.06
N ARG A 16 6.49 -2.99 10.11
CA ARG A 16 5.04 -2.81 10.10
C ARG A 16 4.37 -3.99 9.40
N LYS A 17 3.46 -4.66 10.10
CA LYS A 17 2.61 -5.73 9.52
C LYS A 17 1.41 -5.20 8.74
N GLN A 18 1.01 -3.95 9.02
CA GLN A 18 -0.09 -3.28 8.35
C GLN A 18 0.18 -1.78 8.20
N ILE A 19 -0.46 -1.16 7.22
CA ILE A 19 -0.47 0.28 7.01
C ILE A 19 -1.80 0.70 6.40
N THR A 20 -2.34 1.84 6.78
CA THR A 20 -3.52 2.38 6.08
C THR A 20 -3.12 2.95 4.73
N LEU A 21 -4.04 2.92 3.77
CA LEU A 21 -3.82 3.53 2.45
C LEU A 21 -3.55 5.05 2.60
N LYS A 22 -4.22 5.70 3.55
CA LYS A 22 -4.05 7.12 3.85
C LYS A 22 -2.68 7.44 4.45
N GLU A 23 -2.15 6.59 5.34
CA GLU A 23 -0.78 6.71 5.81
C GLU A 23 0.22 6.55 4.67
N TYR A 24 0.02 5.54 3.81
CA TYR A 24 0.88 5.35 2.66
C TYR A 24 0.85 6.59 1.77
N GLU A 25 -0.34 7.11 1.41
CA GLU A 25 -0.53 8.34 0.64
C GLU A 25 0.25 9.54 1.22
N ARG A 26 0.20 9.73 2.55
CA ARG A 26 0.97 10.79 3.22
C ARG A 26 2.47 10.58 3.07
N LEU A 27 2.96 9.35 3.19
CA LEU A 27 4.40 9.04 3.13
C LEU A 27 5.01 9.23 1.75
N ILE A 28 4.25 9.00 0.68
CA ILE A 28 4.77 9.13 -0.68
C ILE A 28 4.93 10.60 -1.07
N HIS A 29 4.23 11.54 -0.40
CA HIS A 29 4.23 12.99 -0.67
C HIS A 29 4.30 13.32 -2.17
N LYS A 30 3.65 12.50 -3.01
CA LYS A 30 3.74 12.60 -4.47
C LYS A 30 2.76 13.66 -4.93
N LYS A 31 3.29 14.70 -5.57
CA LYS A 31 2.51 15.77 -6.22
C LYS A 31 1.50 15.22 -7.26
N ASP A 32 1.77 14.03 -7.81
CA ASP A 32 0.97 13.35 -8.84
C ASP A 32 0.28 12.05 -8.36
N TRP A 33 -0.05 11.96 -7.06
CA TRP A 33 -0.83 10.82 -6.58
C TRP A 33 -2.30 10.92 -7.04
N THR A 34 -2.59 10.37 -8.21
CA THR A 34 -3.93 10.36 -8.79
C THR A 34 -4.74 9.13 -8.40
N ASN A 35 -6.07 9.20 -8.61
CA ASN A 35 -6.96 8.03 -8.48
C ASN A 35 -6.53 6.86 -9.38
N GLY A 36 -5.92 7.15 -10.55
CA GLY A 36 -5.38 6.12 -11.44
C GLY A 36 -4.17 5.40 -10.85
N SER A 37 -3.22 6.14 -10.27
CA SER A 37 -2.06 5.57 -9.57
C SER A 37 -2.50 4.69 -8.39
N LYS A 38 -3.52 5.14 -7.65
CA LYS A 38 -4.14 4.39 -6.56
C LYS A 38 -4.77 3.08 -7.02
N ALA A 39 -5.59 3.12 -8.07
CA ALA A 39 -6.21 1.92 -8.64
C ALA A 39 -5.14 0.93 -9.15
N LYS A 40 -4.07 1.45 -9.78
CA LYS A 40 -2.94 0.64 -10.25
C LYS A 40 -2.22 -0.05 -9.08
N LEU A 41 -1.96 0.65 -7.98
CA LEU A 41 -1.36 0.06 -6.77
C LEU A 41 -2.27 -1.03 -6.18
N ILE A 42 -3.56 -0.77 -6.03
CA ILE A 42 -4.52 -1.76 -5.48
C ILE A 42 -4.54 -3.02 -6.35
N ASN A 43 -4.59 -2.85 -7.68
CA ASN A 43 -4.51 -3.97 -8.63
C ASN A 43 -3.19 -4.75 -8.49
N GLN A 44 -2.06 -4.08 -8.28
CA GLN A 44 -0.79 -4.74 -8.03
C GLN A 44 -0.78 -5.52 -6.71
N ILE A 45 -1.32 -4.94 -5.64
CA ILE A 45 -1.45 -5.58 -4.33
C ILE A 45 -2.25 -6.88 -4.45
N GLN A 46 -3.44 -6.80 -5.05
CA GLN A 46 -4.34 -7.94 -5.24
C GLN A 46 -3.69 -9.07 -6.05
N LYS A 47 -2.85 -8.75 -7.04
CA LYS A 47 -2.11 -9.74 -7.85
C LYS A 47 -0.85 -10.28 -7.19
N SER A 48 -0.32 -9.61 -6.15
CA SER A 48 1.02 -9.92 -5.63
C SER A 48 1.10 -11.18 -4.78
N GLY A 49 0.00 -11.57 -4.11
CA GLY A 49 0.01 -12.64 -3.11
C GLY A 49 0.84 -12.37 -1.86
N VAL A 50 1.54 -11.22 -1.76
CA VAL A 50 2.39 -10.84 -0.62
C VAL A 50 1.71 -9.81 0.27
N LEU A 51 0.88 -8.95 -0.31
CA LEU A 51 0.07 -7.97 0.41
C LEU A 51 -1.41 -8.23 0.20
N ARG A 52 -2.22 -7.95 1.23
CA ARG A 52 -3.68 -7.94 1.17
C ARG A 52 -4.18 -6.52 1.27
N TYR A 53 -5.10 -6.16 0.39
CA TYR A 53 -5.88 -4.94 0.51
C TYR A 53 -7.24 -5.31 1.10
N GLU A 54 -7.58 -4.74 2.25
CA GLU A 54 -8.82 -5.01 2.97
C GLU A 54 -9.47 -3.70 3.43
N ARG A 55 -10.81 -3.68 3.43
CA ARG A 55 -11.58 -2.61 4.07
C ARG A 55 -11.89 -3.04 5.50
N CYS A 56 -11.43 -2.27 6.48
CA CYS A 56 -11.71 -2.49 7.89
C CYS A 56 -12.50 -1.31 8.44
N LYS A 57 -13.78 -1.53 8.77
CA LYS A 57 -14.72 -0.49 9.19
C LYS A 57 -14.74 0.69 8.18
N ASN A 58 -14.14 1.81 8.55
CA ASN A 58 -14.09 3.04 7.75
C ASN A 58 -12.72 3.30 7.09
N GLU A 59 -11.79 2.36 7.18
CA GLU A 59 -10.44 2.53 6.64
C GLU A 59 -10.04 1.42 5.68
N TYR A 60 -9.20 1.80 4.72
CA TYR A 60 -8.58 0.88 3.79
C TYR A 60 -7.18 0.54 4.29
N ILE A 61 -6.94 -0.74 4.55
CA ILE A 61 -5.72 -1.26 5.15
C ILE A 61 -5.00 -2.14 4.13
N ILE A 62 -3.67 -2.02 4.11
CA ILE A 62 -2.76 -2.89 3.39
C ILE A 62 -2.01 -3.73 4.43
N ARG A 63 -2.15 -5.05 4.37
CA ARG A 63 -1.52 -6.01 5.30
C ARG A 63 -0.48 -6.86 4.60
N LEU A 64 0.60 -7.19 5.29
CA LEU A 64 1.55 -8.20 4.84
C LEU A 64 1.00 -9.60 5.18
N ILE A 65 0.98 -10.51 4.21
CA ILE A 65 0.43 -11.88 4.38
C ILE A 65 1.55 -12.93 4.56
N ARG A 66 2.78 -12.50 4.86
CA ARG A 66 3.95 -13.39 5.06
C ARG A 66 4.70 -13.04 6.33
#